data_AF-A0A6J4RIY3-F1
#
_entry.id   AF-A0A6J4RIY3-F1
#
_cell.length_a   1.000
_cell.length_b   1.000
_cell.length_c   1.000
_cell.angle_alpha   90.00
_cell.angle_beta   90.00
_cell.angle_gamma   90.00
#
_symmetry.space_group_name_H-M   'P 1'
#
loop_
_entity.id
_entity.type
_entity.pdbx_description
1 polymer ?
#
loop_
_entity_poly.entity_id
_entity_poly.type
_entity_poly.pdbx_seq_one_letter_code
_entity_poly.pdbx_strand_id
1 'polypeptide(L)' 'MADTDRAMRYDVELASLSKDAAGEGDLSFAAFSLAHAVCGDEVLEVRIGERMLLAWCMGCAVMEVFGSSET' A
#
# COMPACT_ATOMS: atom_id res chain seq x y z
N MET A 1 -17.21 0.49 -30.01
CA MET A 1 -16.85 1.57 -29.07
C MET A 1 -15.89 0.95 -28.08
N ALA A 2 -14.62 1.34 -28.12
CA ALA A 2 -13.61 0.84 -27.19
C ALA A 2 -13.63 1.76 -25.95
N ASP A 3 -14.08 1.21 -24.83
CA ASP A 3 -13.97 1.85 -23.53
C ASP A 3 -12.55 1.55 -23.03
N THR A 4 -11.63 2.48 -23.29
CA THR A 4 -10.26 2.38 -22.77
C THR A 4 -10.31 2.72 -21.29
N ASP A 5 -10.27 1.67 -20.48
CA ASP A 5 -10.00 1.67 -19.05
C ASP A 5 -8.92 2.73 -18.74
N ARG A 6 -9.37 3.87 -18.23
CA ARG A 6 -8.50 4.97 -17.81
C ARG A 6 -7.95 4.56 -16.45
N ALA A 7 -6.95 3.68 -16.47
CA ALA A 7 -6.14 3.38 -15.31
C ALA A 7 -5.65 4.71 -14.74
N MET A 8 -6.17 5.10 -13.58
CA MET A 8 -5.76 6.30 -12.86
C MET A 8 -4.31 6.09 -12.45
N ARG A 9 -3.39 6.72 -13.21
CA ARG A 9 -1.98 6.74 -12.88
C ARG A 9 -1.81 7.71 -11.73
N TYR A 10 -1.54 7.16 -10.54
CA TYR A 10 -1.15 7.94 -9.38
C TYR A 10 0.37 8.12 -9.45
N ASP A 11 0.80 9.29 -9.91
CA ASP A 11 2.21 9.71 -9.87
C ASP A 11 2.57 10.10 -8.43
N VAL A 12 2.76 9.09 -7.57
CA VAL A 12 3.23 9.27 -6.20
C VAL A 12 4.73 9.00 -6.16
N GLU A 13 5.51 10.00 -5.75
CA GLU A 13 6.95 9.83 -5.55
C GLU A 13 7.21 8.86 -4.39
N LEU A 14 7.56 7.62 -4.73
CA LEU A 14 7.86 6.50 -3.81
C LEU A 14 9.08 6.75 -2.88
N ALA A 15 9.77 7.88 -3.04
CA ALA A 15 11.08 8.13 -2.44
C ALA A 15 11.05 8.36 -0.91
N SER A 16 9.89 8.48 -0.28
CA SER A 16 9.75 8.72 1.16
C SER A 16 9.25 7.51 1.97
N LEU A 17 8.95 6.38 1.32
CA LEU A 17 8.28 5.24 1.97
C LEU A 17 9.25 4.17 2.51
N SER A 18 10.57 4.32 2.29
CA SER A 18 11.58 3.40 2.83
C SER A 18 11.91 3.77 4.28
N LYS A 19 11.01 3.51 5.20
CA LYS A 19 11.34 3.52 6.63
C LYS A 19 11.39 2.08 7.13
N ASP A 20 12.51 1.42 6.85
CA ASP A 20 13.04 0.23 7.52
C ASP A 20 11.99 -0.69 8.20
N ALA A 21 11.08 -1.29 7.42
CA ALA A 21 10.25 -2.40 7.89
C ALA A 21 10.98 -3.72 7.64
N ALA A 22 12.10 -3.90 8.34
CA ALA A 22 12.90 -5.12 8.33
C ALA A 22 12.63 -5.92 9.61
N GLY A 23 11.90 -7.02 9.51
CA GLY A 23 11.81 -7.99 10.59
C GLY A 23 10.58 -8.89 10.53
N GLU A 24 10.81 -10.19 10.50
CA GLU A 24 9.83 -11.24 10.77
C GLU A 24 9.13 -10.94 12.11
N GLY A 25 7.89 -10.42 12.04
CA GLY A 25 7.12 -9.93 13.20
C GLY A 25 6.55 -8.52 13.08
N ASP A 26 6.72 -7.84 11.95
CA ASP A 26 6.20 -6.48 11.78
C ASP A 26 4.67 -6.45 11.62
N LEU A 27 3.97 -6.10 12.70
CA LEU A 27 2.53 -5.90 12.72
C LEU A 27 2.10 -4.59 12.05
N SER A 28 3.02 -3.85 11.41
CA SER A 28 2.72 -2.56 10.78
C SER A 28 1.60 -2.64 9.76
N PHE A 29 1.53 -3.70 8.94
CA PHE A 29 0.39 -3.90 8.03
C PHE A 29 -0.93 -4.04 8.78
N ALA A 30 -0.97 -4.89 9.81
CA ALA A 30 -2.17 -5.08 10.63
C ALA A 30 -2.58 -3.78 11.37
N ALA A 31 -1.60 -3.00 11.84
CA ALA A 31 -1.83 -1.71 12.48
C ALA A 31 -2.42 -0.68 11.49
N PHE A 32 -1.88 -0.61 10.27
CA PHE A 32 -2.43 0.21 9.19
C PHE A 32 -3.87 -0.20 8.87
N SER A 33 -4.13 -1.50 8.67
CA SER A 33 -5.47 -2.01 8.38
C SER A 33 -6.46 -1.70 9.49
N LEU A 34 -6.07 -1.84 10.77
CA LEU A 34 -6.95 -1.49 11.89
C LEU A 34 -7.23 0.02 11.96
N ALA A 35 -6.22 0.86 11.76
CA ALA A 35 -6.36 2.31 11.80
C ALA A 35 -7.32 2.81 10.71
N HIS A 36 -7.35 2.14 9.56
CA HIS A 36 -8.20 2.49 8.42
C HIS A 36 -9.45 1.61 8.28
N ALA A 37 -9.75 0.72 9.23
CA ALA A 37 -10.91 -0.17 9.16
C ALA A 37 -12.25 0.60 9.07
N VAL A 38 -12.30 1.81 9.64
CA VAL A 38 -13.48 2.69 9.57
C VAL A 38 -13.72 3.28 8.17
N CYS A 39 -12.70 3.32 7.31
CA CYS A 39 -12.81 3.76 5.92
C CYS A 39 -13.51 2.72 5.02
N GLY A 40 -13.71 1.49 5.51
CA GLY A 40 -14.45 0.45 4.80
C GLY A 40 -13.77 0.00 3.51
N ASP A 41 -14.53 -0.04 2.42
CA ASP A 41 -14.10 -0.53 1.09
C ASP A 41 -13.06 0.38 0.40
N GLU A 42 -12.64 1.46 1.06
CA GLU A 42 -11.65 2.40 0.55
C GLU A 42 -10.20 1.94 0.80
N VAL A 43 -9.98 0.77 1.41
CA VAL A 43 -8.64 0.21 1.64
C VAL A 43 -8.31 -0.86 0.61
N LEU A 44 -7.28 -0.63 -0.20
CA LEU A 44 -6.74 -1.55 -1.19
C LEU A 44 -5.46 -2.20 -0.69
N GLU A 45 -5.36 -3.52 -0.84
CA GLU A 45 -4.12 -4.29 -0.64
C GLU A 45 -3.59 -4.74 -2.01
N VAL A 46 -2.34 -4.41 -2.31
CA VAL A 46 -1.67 -4.78 -3.56
C VAL A 46 -0.37 -5.50 -3.24
N ARG A 47 -0.20 -6.71 -3.78
CA ARG A 47 1.05 -7.46 -3.64
C ARG A 47 2.08 -6.97 -4.65
N ILE A 48 3.27 -6.62 -4.17
CA ILE A 48 4.40 -6.18 -5.00
C ILE A 48 5.47 -7.27 -4.95
N GLY A 49 5.61 -7.99 -6.06
CA GLY A 49 6.51 -9.15 -6.13
C GLY A 49 6.13 -10.22 -5.09
N GLU A 50 7.13 -10.87 -4.51
CA GLU A 50 6.90 -12.00 -3.60
C GLU A 50 6.83 -11.60 -2.12
N ARG A 51 7.54 -10.53 -1.74
CA ARG A 51 7.82 -10.17 -0.34
C ARG A 51 7.30 -8.80 0.11
N MET A 52 6.73 -8.01 -0.78
CA MET A 52 6.22 -6.68 -0.44
C MET A 52 4.71 -6.58 -0.62
N LEU A 53 4.09 -5.74 0.22
CA LEU A 53 2.69 -5.39 0.16
C LEU A 53 2.58 -3.86 0.15
N LEU A 54 1.64 -3.34 -0.62
CA LEU A 54 1.25 -1.94 -0.60
C LEU A 54 -0.19 -1.88 -0.09
N ALA A 55 -0.40 -1.17 1.01
CA ALA A 55 -1.73 -0.83 1.47
C ALA A 55 -2.01 0.64 1.15
N TRP A 56 -3.21 0.89 0.63
CA TRP A 56 -3.63 2.24 0.28
C TRP A 56 -5.06 2.47 0.74
N CYS A 57 -5.25 3.44 1.63
CA CYS A 57 -6.56 3.95 1.97
C CYS A 57 -6.89 5.17 1.09
N MET A 58 -7.85 5.00 0.17
CA MET A 58 -8.34 6.05 -0.72
C MET A 58 -9.08 7.14 0.05
N GLY A 59 -9.81 6.78 1.12
CA GLY A 59 -10.53 7.73 1.97
C GLY A 59 -9.63 8.73 2.69
N CYS A 60 -8.50 8.24 3.18
CA CYS A 60 -7.50 9.07 3.84
C CYS A 60 -6.44 9.62 2.87
N ALA A 61 -6.39 9.14 1.63
CA ALA A 61 -5.31 9.39 0.68
C ALA A 61 -3.91 9.07 1.23
N VAL A 62 -3.79 8.00 2.05
CA VAL A 62 -2.54 7.54 2.66
C VAL A 62 -2.15 6.17 2.12
N MET A 63 -0.89 6.02 1.73
CA MET A 63 -0.32 4.80 1.16
C MET A 63 0.95 4.42 1.89
N GLU A 64 1.15 3.12 2.11
CA GLU A 64 2.34 2.59 2.78
C GLU A 64 2.76 1.27 2.14
N VAL A 65 4.07 1.04 2.07
CA VAL A 65 4.67 -0.20 1.55
C VAL A 65 5.29 -0.95 2.72
N PHE A 66 4.93 -2.22 2.84
CA PHE A 66 5.37 -3.13 3.88
C PHE A 66 6.28 -4.21 3.29
N GLY A 67 7.25 -4.65 4.08
CA GLY A 67 8.22 -5.67 3.71
C GLY A 67 9.56 -5.08 3.26
N SER A 68 10.47 -5.96 2.85
CA SER A 68 11.84 -5.59 2.52
C SER A 68 12.11 -5.80 1.03
N SER A 69 12.72 -4.80 0.38
CA SER A 69 13.29 -4.97 -0.96
C SER A 69 14.50 -5.90 -0.87
N GLU A 70 14.58 -6.89 -1.77
CA GLU A 70 15.80 -7.68 -1.91
C GLU A 70 16.93 -6.75 -2.40
N THR A 71 17.97 -6.60 -1.58
CA THR A 71 19.22 -5.91 -1.91
C THR A 71 20.08 -6.72 -2.85
#